data_AF-A0A6J7HF52-F1
#
_entry.id   AF-A0A6J7HF52-F1
#
_cell.length_a   1.000
_cell.length_b   1.000
_cell.length_c   1.000
_cell.angle_alpha   90.00
_cell.angle_beta   90.00
_cell.angle_gamma   90.00
#
_symmetry.space_group_name_H-M   'P 1'
#
loop_
_entity.id
_entity.type
_entity.pdbx_description
1 polymer ?
#
loop_
_entity_poly.entity_id
_entity_poly.type
_entity_poly.pdbx_seq_one_letter_code
_entity_poly.pdbx_strand_id
1 'polypeptide(L)'
;MILGSTRLRVRPRDAQIIVRRAAPARDDLADILAQGAVRAGFQPVVELGSGRVVGWEGLARGPRGSALERPDLLFDAAREAGRTEELDRLCQRTILRAAIAARLRAPAVLLMNVEPDTSGFLPLELRDLYAQAVSRMIVCVEITERALTSRPGTLLGHLADLRAMGVSIALDDVGTDPVTLAMTSLVDPDLIKLHMALVQQAPGPAVAEALHAVSAQAEQSGATILVEGVETAEQAQLGLGLGATLAQGWLYGKRRERLTPGLPPAHPPVRLTRRRDPRDRAPFDIAADGRTPRPADHALLAAMIRHLEERALTLGPTGMLIAALGGVRELTAERRAAYADLGRALAFCAIIGPGFSAEPVPGVRGAAVHSDDPAADEHAIAVVAPHFAAALVAHGRPGDGSLFDYVLTHDRERVVAVAAALAARVA
;
A
#
# COMPACT_ATOMS: atom_id res chain seq x y z
N MET A 1 -86.35 -19.64 23.86
CA MET A 1 -85.58 -18.86 22.87
C MET A 1 -85.14 -17.56 23.56
N ILE A 2 -83.81 -17.31 23.65
CA ILE A 2 -83.12 -16.08 24.14
C ILE A 2 -83.24 -15.84 25.68
N LEU A 3 -82.26 -16.14 26.55
CA LEU A 3 -80.88 -15.63 26.80
C LEU A 3 -80.76 -14.13 27.14
N GLY A 4 -80.46 -13.83 28.42
CA GLY A 4 -79.90 -12.57 28.88
C GLY A 4 -78.79 -12.86 29.90
N SER A 5 -77.53 -12.63 29.52
CA SER A 5 -76.33 -12.92 30.32
C SER A 5 -75.71 -11.66 30.90
N THR A 6 -75.40 -11.72 32.19
CA THR A 6 -74.80 -10.66 33.01
C THR A 6 -73.29 -10.57 32.76
N ARG A 7 -72.74 -9.38 32.46
CA ARG A 7 -71.29 -9.15 32.38
C ARG A 7 -70.77 -8.41 33.61
N LEU A 8 -69.78 -9.03 34.27
CA LEU A 8 -68.93 -8.47 35.32
C LEU A 8 -68.02 -7.36 34.77
N ARG A 9 -67.85 -6.26 35.51
CA ARG A 9 -66.86 -5.21 35.26
C ARG A 9 -65.61 -5.45 36.13
N VAL A 10 -64.46 -5.65 35.50
CA VAL A 10 -63.14 -5.62 36.15
C VAL A 10 -62.33 -4.47 35.53
N ARG A 11 -61.71 -3.63 36.37
CA ARG A 11 -60.84 -2.51 35.96
C ARG A 11 -59.41 -3.01 35.73
N PRO A 12 -58.65 -2.56 34.71
CA PRO A 12 -57.23 -2.83 34.63
C PRO A 12 -56.40 -1.82 35.45
N ARG A 13 -55.35 -2.32 36.11
CA ARG A 13 -54.23 -1.54 36.64
C ARG A 13 -53.11 -1.59 35.60
N ASP A 14 -52.82 -0.48 34.95
CA ASP A 14 -51.62 -0.33 34.12
C ASP A 14 -50.52 0.34 34.95
N ALA A 15 -49.55 -0.45 35.39
CA ALA A 15 -48.27 0.04 35.86
C ALA A 15 -47.36 0.23 34.64
N GLN A 16 -47.15 1.48 34.22
CA GLN A 16 -46.18 1.82 33.18
C GLN A 16 -44.77 1.63 33.71
N ILE A 17 -44.09 0.59 33.23
CA ILE A 17 -42.64 0.45 33.33
C ILE A 17 -42.04 1.50 32.40
N ILE A 18 -41.47 2.56 32.97
CA ILE A 18 -40.66 3.52 32.22
C ILE A 18 -39.37 2.80 31.81
N VAL A 19 -39.36 2.24 30.61
CA VAL A 19 -38.13 1.84 29.93
C VAL A 19 -37.36 3.13 29.65
N ARG A 20 -36.26 3.36 30.36
CA ARG A 20 -35.26 4.38 30.00
C ARG A 20 -34.81 4.07 28.57
N ARG A 21 -35.33 4.82 27.60
CA ARG A 21 -34.81 4.83 26.22
C ARG A 21 -33.34 5.23 26.31
N ALA A 22 -32.44 4.37 25.82
CA ALA A 22 -31.05 4.73 25.62
C ALA A 22 -30.98 6.00 24.75
N ALA A 23 -29.98 6.85 24.99
CA ALA A 23 -29.72 8.02 24.14
C ALA A 23 -29.69 7.59 22.65
N PRO A 24 -30.17 8.42 21.71
CA PRO A 24 -30.18 8.06 20.29
C PRO A 24 -28.78 7.64 19.85
N ALA A 25 -28.71 6.57 19.06
CA ALA A 25 -27.45 6.06 18.53
C ALA A 25 -26.76 7.16 17.69
N ARG A 26 -25.44 7.25 17.83
CA ARG A 26 -24.59 8.24 17.17
C ARG A 26 -24.42 7.78 15.73
N ASP A 27 -25.36 8.13 14.88
CA ASP A 27 -25.54 7.48 13.58
C ASP A 27 -24.98 8.27 12.39
N ASP A 28 -24.64 9.56 12.56
CA ASP A 28 -24.04 10.37 11.49
C ASP A 28 -22.51 10.46 11.63
N LEU A 29 -21.83 10.40 10.49
CA LEU A 29 -20.38 10.51 10.36
C LEU A 29 -19.86 11.80 10.99
N ALA A 30 -20.58 12.92 10.84
CA ALA A 30 -20.16 14.20 11.40
C ALA A 30 -20.00 14.16 12.92
N ASP A 31 -20.94 13.54 13.63
CA ASP A 31 -20.89 13.34 15.08
C ASP A 31 -19.77 12.37 15.47
N ILE A 32 -19.58 11.30 14.70
CA ILE A 32 -18.50 10.33 14.95
C ILE A 32 -17.15 11.01 14.88
N LEU A 33 -16.91 11.84 13.85
CA LEU A 33 -15.67 12.56 13.67
C LEU A 33 -15.47 13.63 14.75
N ALA A 34 -16.49 14.45 15.02
CA ALA A 34 -16.42 15.52 16.02
C ALA A 34 -16.17 15.00 17.44
N GLN A 35 -16.76 13.86 17.80
CA GLN A 35 -16.61 13.26 19.13
C GLN A 35 -15.46 12.24 19.21
N GLY A 36 -14.80 11.93 18.10
CA GLY A 36 -13.80 10.87 18.03
C GLY A 36 -14.37 9.48 18.38
N ALA A 37 -15.61 9.18 17.99
CA ALA A 37 -16.35 7.99 18.41
C ALA A 37 -15.99 6.71 17.64
N VAL A 38 -14.72 6.57 17.26
CA VAL A 38 -14.15 5.34 16.69
C VAL A 38 -13.60 4.47 17.81
N ARG A 39 -13.72 3.15 17.65
CA ARG A 39 -13.21 2.14 18.60
C ARG A 39 -12.12 1.30 17.95
N ALA A 40 -11.00 1.17 18.65
CA ALA A 40 -9.99 0.18 18.31
C ALA A 40 -10.40 -1.22 18.78
N GLY A 41 -9.87 -2.22 18.09
CA GLY A 41 -9.84 -3.61 18.54
C GLY A 41 -8.72 -4.30 17.81
N PHE A 42 -8.32 -5.47 18.30
CA PHE A 42 -7.06 -6.06 17.93
C PHE A 42 -7.26 -7.53 17.57
N GLN A 43 -6.71 -7.94 16.43
CA GLN A 43 -6.65 -9.34 16.03
C GLN A 43 -5.22 -9.86 16.17
N PRO A 44 -5.00 -11.05 16.76
CA PRO A 44 -3.65 -11.59 16.91
C PRO A 44 -2.97 -11.92 15.58
N VAL A 45 -1.70 -11.59 15.49
CA VAL A 45 -0.75 -12.07 14.47
C VAL A 45 0.18 -13.07 15.16
N VAL A 46 0.36 -14.25 14.56
CA VAL A 46 1.13 -15.33 15.14
C VAL A 46 2.35 -15.69 14.30
N GLU A 47 3.37 -16.23 14.94
CA GLU A 47 4.43 -16.99 14.28
C GLU A 47 3.84 -18.33 13.85
N LEU A 48 3.84 -18.60 12.55
CA LEU A 48 3.07 -19.69 11.95
C LEU A 48 3.52 -21.07 12.45
N GLY A 49 4.83 -21.27 12.64
CA GLY A 49 5.40 -22.54 13.10
C GLY A 49 5.09 -22.88 14.57
N SER A 50 4.90 -21.89 15.44
CA SER A 50 4.68 -22.12 16.88
C SER A 50 3.26 -21.77 17.36
N GLY A 51 2.50 -21.01 16.56
CA GLY A 51 1.22 -20.42 16.94
C GLY A 51 1.32 -19.30 17.98
N ARG A 52 2.55 -18.89 18.35
CA ARG A 52 2.77 -17.86 19.37
C ARG A 52 2.42 -16.49 18.82
N VAL A 53 1.66 -15.70 19.58
CA VAL A 53 1.35 -14.30 19.23
C VAL A 53 2.64 -13.48 19.20
N VAL A 54 2.90 -12.83 18.07
CA VAL A 54 4.04 -11.92 17.83
C VAL A 54 3.61 -10.47 17.67
N GLY A 55 2.33 -10.23 17.48
CA GLY A 55 1.81 -8.90 17.21
C GLY A 55 0.31 -8.91 17.06
N TRP A 56 -0.22 -7.78 16.64
CA TRP A 56 -1.65 -7.56 16.49
C TRP A 56 -1.94 -6.61 15.35
N GLU A 57 -3.02 -6.87 14.62
CA GLU A 57 -3.61 -5.90 13.71
C GLU A 57 -4.65 -5.04 14.44
N GLY A 58 -4.49 -3.72 14.36
CA GLY A 58 -5.43 -2.73 14.86
C GLY A 58 -6.56 -2.49 13.87
N LEU A 59 -7.78 -2.84 14.28
CA LEU A 59 -8.98 -2.78 13.47
C LEU A 59 -9.97 -1.77 14.04
N ALA A 60 -10.14 -0.65 13.33
CA ALA A 60 -11.12 0.39 13.66
C ALA A 60 -12.56 -0.06 13.37
N ARG A 61 -13.49 0.39 14.22
CA ARG A 61 -14.95 0.22 14.08
C ARG A 61 -15.63 1.50 14.53
N GLY A 62 -16.79 1.83 13.94
CA GLY A 62 -17.60 2.94 14.44
C GLY A 62 -18.22 2.65 15.81
N PRO A 63 -19.11 3.53 16.29
CA PRO A 63 -19.83 3.33 17.55
C PRO A 63 -20.55 1.97 17.58
N ARG A 64 -20.61 1.34 18.75
CA ARG A 64 -21.29 0.06 18.90
C ARG A 64 -22.80 0.25 18.72
N GLY A 65 -23.41 -0.57 17.86
CA GLY A 65 -24.85 -0.56 17.59
C GLY A 65 -25.32 0.56 16.65
N SER A 66 -24.41 1.38 16.09
CA SER A 66 -24.78 2.36 15.07
C SER A 66 -24.80 1.73 13.66
N ALA A 67 -25.45 2.41 12.72
CA ALA A 67 -25.43 2.01 11.30
C ALA A 67 -24.00 2.00 10.73
N LEU A 68 -23.11 2.82 11.28
CA LEU A 68 -21.71 2.94 10.89
C LEU A 68 -20.75 2.14 11.78
N GLU A 69 -21.22 1.13 12.52
CA GLU A 69 -20.33 0.27 13.33
C GLU A 69 -19.30 -0.46 12.45
N ARG A 70 -19.75 -0.95 11.29
CA ARG A 70 -18.92 -1.70 10.34
C ARG A 70 -17.92 -0.79 9.62
N PRO A 71 -16.68 -1.25 9.38
CA PRO A 71 -15.64 -0.43 8.78
C PRO A 71 -15.97 -0.06 7.34
N ASP A 72 -16.50 -1.00 6.54
CA ASP A 72 -16.89 -0.76 5.15
C ASP A 72 -17.93 0.36 5.05
N LEU A 73 -19.02 0.28 5.82
CA LEU A 73 -20.06 1.31 5.85
C LEU A 73 -19.54 2.66 6.36
N LEU A 74 -18.64 2.66 7.35
CA LEU A 74 -18.05 3.87 7.91
C LEU A 74 -17.15 4.59 6.88
N PHE A 75 -16.31 3.84 6.17
CA PHE A 75 -15.42 4.39 5.14
C PHE A 75 -16.18 4.78 3.87
N ASP A 76 -17.26 4.07 3.53
CA ASP A 76 -18.15 4.46 2.43
C ASP A 76 -18.84 5.79 2.71
N ALA A 77 -19.44 5.95 3.90
CA ALA A 77 -20.01 7.23 4.32
C ALA A 77 -18.96 8.36 4.32
N ALA A 78 -17.73 8.08 4.76
CA ALA A 78 -16.66 9.07 4.71
C ALA A 78 -16.25 9.45 3.29
N ARG A 79 -16.28 8.51 2.35
CA ARG A 79 -15.98 8.78 0.95
C ARG A 79 -17.07 9.63 0.30
N GLU A 80 -18.33 9.30 0.53
CA GLU A 80 -19.49 10.09 0.05
C GLU A 80 -19.45 11.52 0.59
N ALA A 81 -19.02 11.70 1.83
CA ALA A 81 -18.87 13.02 2.46
C ALA A 81 -17.55 13.75 2.12
N GLY A 82 -16.61 13.11 1.41
CA GLY A 82 -15.27 13.68 1.14
C GLY A 82 -14.40 13.85 2.39
N ARG A 83 -14.59 13.04 3.42
CA ARG A 83 -13.91 13.10 4.74
C ARG A 83 -13.10 11.84 5.07
N THR A 84 -12.71 11.06 4.06
CA THR A 84 -11.93 9.82 4.24
C THR A 84 -10.63 10.06 5.01
N GLU A 85 -9.87 11.11 4.69
CA GLU A 85 -8.61 11.43 5.39
C GLU A 85 -8.81 11.75 6.87
N GLU A 86 -9.88 12.48 7.20
CA GLU A 86 -10.19 12.84 8.57
C GLU A 86 -10.56 11.60 9.40
N LEU A 87 -11.35 10.71 8.80
CA LEU A 87 -11.68 9.42 9.41
C LEU A 87 -10.43 8.55 9.58
N ASP A 88 -9.59 8.44 8.55
CA ASP A 88 -8.40 7.60 8.58
C ASP A 88 -7.42 8.06 9.68
N ARG A 89 -7.15 9.37 9.76
CA ARG A 89 -6.35 9.96 10.85
C ARG A 89 -6.96 9.69 12.23
N LEU A 90 -8.29 9.71 12.36
CA LEU A 90 -8.97 9.34 13.61
C LEU A 90 -8.79 7.85 13.94
N CYS A 91 -8.88 6.96 12.96
CA CYS A 91 -8.63 5.52 13.11
C CYS A 91 -7.20 5.25 13.58
N GLN A 92 -6.20 5.79 12.88
CA GLN A 92 -4.77 5.68 13.24
C GLN A 92 -4.54 6.15 14.68
N ARG A 93 -5.03 7.34 15.03
CA ARG A 93 -4.90 7.90 16.39
C ARG A 93 -5.53 7.00 17.45
N THR A 94 -6.71 6.45 17.17
CA THR A 94 -7.44 5.58 18.09
C THR A 94 -6.68 4.28 18.33
N ILE A 95 -6.15 3.66 17.27
CA ILE A 95 -5.39 2.41 17.34
C ILE A 95 -4.06 2.62 18.08
N LEU A 96 -3.28 3.63 17.69
CA LEU A 96 -1.97 3.92 18.31
C LEU A 96 -2.12 4.22 19.81
N ARG A 97 -3.09 5.08 20.19
CA ARG A 97 -3.35 5.38 21.62
C ARG A 97 -3.75 4.12 22.40
N ALA A 98 -4.62 3.28 21.83
CA ALA A 98 -5.04 2.05 22.49
C ALA A 98 -3.88 1.05 22.65
N ALA A 99 -3.01 0.90 21.65
CA ALA A 99 -1.83 0.04 21.73
C ALA A 99 -0.81 0.53 22.77
N ILE A 100 -0.56 1.84 22.82
CA ILE A 100 0.32 2.47 23.81
C ILE A 100 -0.25 2.28 25.23
N ALA A 101 -1.55 2.54 25.41
CA ALA A 101 -2.23 2.37 26.71
C ALA A 101 -2.22 0.91 27.19
N ALA A 102 -2.36 -0.04 26.27
CA ALA A 102 -2.25 -1.46 26.56
C ALA A 102 -0.81 -1.92 26.86
N ARG A 103 0.19 -1.03 26.72
CA ARG A 103 1.61 -1.31 26.95
C ARG A 103 2.13 -2.43 26.04
N LEU A 104 1.74 -2.45 24.77
CA LEU A 104 2.41 -3.28 23.77
C LEU A 104 3.89 -2.89 23.72
N ARG A 105 4.78 -3.88 23.65
CA ARG A 105 6.23 -3.68 23.72
C ARG A 105 6.96 -4.38 22.59
N ALA A 106 7.99 -3.72 22.11
CA ALA A 106 8.95 -4.26 21.16
C ALA A 106 9.56 -5.57 21.70
N PRO A 107 9.86 -6.52 20.81
CA PRO A 107 9.73 -6.40 19.36
C PRO A 107 8.36 -6.86 18.82
N ALA A 108 7.27 -6.74 19.58
CA ALA A 108 5.94 -7.01 19.04
C ALA A 108 5.56 -6.04 17.92
N VAL A 109 4.84 -6.53 16.91
CA VAL A 109 4.36 -5.73 15.79
C VAL A 109 2.91 -5.28 15.99
N LEU A 110 2.64 -4.03 15.65
CA LEU A 110 1.31 -3.45 15.49
C LEU A 110 1.11 -3.17 14.01
N LEU A 111 0.21 -3.93 13.38
CA LEU A 111 -0.25 -3.70 12.02
C LEU A 111 -1.45 -2.75 12.03
N MET A 112 -1.55 -1.86 11.04
CA MET A 112 -2.74 -1.04 10.85
C MET A 112 -2.87 -0.54 9.42
N ASN A 113 -4.10 -0.56 8.92
CA ASN A 113 -4.45 0.03 7.64
C ASN A 113 -4.31 1.56 7.66
N VAL A 114 -3.78 2.12 6.58
CA VAL A 114 -3.71 3.57 6.35
C VAL A 114 -4.13 3.90 4.92
N GLU A 115 -4.89 4.98 4.76
CA GLU A 115 -5.14 5.55 3.44
C GLU A 115 -4.05 6.60 3.18
N PRO A 116 -3.38 6.60 2.02
CA PRO A 116 -2.35 7.60 1.73
C PRO A 116 -2.92 9.02 1.79
N ASP A 117 -2.26 9.86 2.58
CA ASP A 117 -2.66 11.25 2.77
C ASP A 117 -2.44 12.06 1.48
N THR A 118 -3.51 12.60 0.89
CA THR A 118 -3.41 13.35 -0.37
C THR A 118 -2.85 14.77 -0.18
N SER A 119 -2.78 15.24 1.07
CA SER A 119 -2.17 16.53 1.39
C SER A 119 -0.63 16.50 1.40
N GLY A 120 -0.03 15.30 1.35
CA GLY A 120 1.43 15.12 1.33
C GLY A 120 2.12 15.40 2.67
N PHE A 121 1.37 15.66 3.75
CA PHE A 121 1.96 15.92 5.06
C PHE A 121 1.16 15.28 6.20
N LEU A 122 1.84 14.48 7.02
CA LEU A 122 1.26 14.00 8.28
C LEU A 122 1.06 15.18 9.26
N PRO A 123 -0.12 15.35 9.90
CA PRO A 123 -0.31 16.34 10.95
C PRO A 123 0.68 16.15 12.11
N LEU A 124 1.14 17.26 12.72
CA LEU A 124 2.13 17.21 13.81
C LEU A 124 1.70 16.29 14.97
N GLU A 125 0.43 16.37 15.40
CA GLU A 125 -0.12 15.49 16.45
C GLU A 125 0.06 14.00 16.11
N LEU A 126 -0.15 13.64 14.84
CA LEU A 126 -0.04 12.26 14.38
C LEU A 126 1.43 11.83 14.29
N ARG A 127 2.33 12.70 13.82
CA ARG A 127 3.78 12.45 13.82
C ARG A 127 4.31 12.18 15.23
N ASP A 128 3.92 13.00 16.21
CA ASP A 128 4.34 12.80 17.61
C ASP A 128 3.84 11.46 18.16
N LEU A 129 2.62 11.06 17.79
CA LEU A 129 2.05 9.79 18.20
C LEU A 129 2.76 8.60 17.54
N TYR A 130 3.12 8.70 16.25
CA TYR A 130 3.97 7.73 15.57
C TYR A 130 5.33 7.61 16.25
N ALA A 131 6.02 8.73 16.51
CA ALA A 131 7.31 8.76 17.19
C ALA A 131 7.23 8.08 18.58
N GLN A 132 6.16 8.33 19.33
CA GLN A 132 5.91 7.65 20.60
C GLN A 132 5.68 6.14 20.41
N ALA A 133 4.90 5.74 19.40
CA ALA A 133 4.58 4.34 19.13
C ALA A 133 5.81 3.54 18.67
N VAL A 134 6.57 4.04 17.69
CA VAL A 134 7.78 3.37 17.16
C VAL A 134 8.88 3.21 18.21
N SER A 135 8.93 4.10 19.22
CA SER A 135 9.85 3.94 20.36
C SER A 135 9.48 2.79 21.29
N ARG A 136 8.26 2.26 21.18
CA ARG A 136 7.68 1.26 22.10
C ARG A 136 7.46 -0.09 21.44
N MET A 137 7.18 -0.14 20.15
CA MET A 137 6.81 -1.36 19.40
C MET A 137 7.16 -1.18 17.92
N ILE A 138 7.14 -2.27 17.15
CA ILE A 138 7.25 -2.17 15.68
C ILE A 138 5.88 -1.73 15.17
N VAL A 139 5.80 -0.54 14.57
CA VAL A 139 4.58 -0.08 13.90
C VAL A 139 4.73 -0.39 12.42
N CYS A 140 3.76 -1.09 11.86
CA CYS A 140 3.73 -1.45 10.45
C CYS A 140 2.41 -1.00 9.85
N VAL A 141 2.46 -0.17 8.81
CA VAL A 141 1.27 0.30 8.11
C VAL A 141 0.98 -0.56 6.89
N GLU A 142 -0.28 -0.85 6.66
CA GLU A 142 -0.74 -1.68 5.54
C GLU A 142 -1.27 -0.78 4.43
N ILE A 143 -0.79 -1.02 3.22
CA ILE A 143 -1.21 -0.31 2.00
C ILE A 143 -2.09 -1.24 1.19
N THR A 144 -3.28 -0.72 0.83
CA THR A 144 -4.24 -1.43 -0.01
C THR A 144 -3.93 -1.23 -1.49
N GLU A 145 -4.42 -2.13 -2.33
CA GLU A 145 -4.28 -2.04 -3.80
C GLU A 145 -4.78 -0.71 -4.38
N ARG A 146 -5.88 -0.18 -3.84
CA ARG A 146 -6.51 1.06 -4.33
C ARG A 146 -5.60 2.28 -4.20
N ALA A 147 -4.76 2.29 -3.16
CA ALA A 147 -3.76 3.34 -2.96
C ALA A 147 -2.68 3.32 -4.05
N LEU A 148 -2.34 2.13 -4.57
CA LEU A 148 -1.22 1.93 -5.51
C LEU A 148 -1.50 2.52 -6.91
N THR A 149 -2.75 2.45 -7.36
CA THR A 149 -3.11 2.76 -8.76
C THR A 149 -3.64 4.19 -8.99
N SER A 150 -4.01 4.87 -7.91
CA SER A 150 -4.65 6.19 -7.98
C SER A 150 -3.64 7.34 -8.04
N ARG A 151 -2.68 7.41 -7.10
CA ARG A 151 -1.65 8.48 -7.01
C ARG A 151 -0.31 7.93 -6.51
N PRO A 152 0.47 7.26 -7.36
CA PRO A 152 1.68 6.55 -6.96
C PRO A 152 2.77 7.49 -6.39
N GLY A 153 2.94 8.70 -6.91
CA GLY A 153 3.96 9.62 -6.37
C GLY A 153 3.61 10.12 -4.98
N THR A 154 2.34 10.46 -4.76
CA THR A 154 1.82 10.83 -3.43
C THR A 154 2.00 9.68 -2.43
N LEU A 155 1.67 8.45 -2.84
CA LEU A 155 1.86 7.26 -2.03
C LEU A 155 3.35 7.08 -1.67
N LEU A 156 4.25 7.03 -2.66
CA LEU A 156 5.67 6.79 -2.43
C LEU A 156 6.30 7.87 -1.53
N GLY A 157 5.91 9.14 -1.69
CA GLY A 157 6.32 10.22 -0.79
C GLY A 157 5.81 10.02 0.64
N HIS A 158 4.55 9.64 0.80
CA HIS A 158 3.96 9.35 2.12
C HIS A 158 4.65 8.17 2.81
N LEU A 159 4.96 7.11 2.06
CA LEU A 159 5.70 5.95 2.57
C LEU A 159 7.13 6.32 2.98
N ALA A 160 7.80 7.19 2.22
CA ALA A 160 9.12 7.69 2.58
C ALA A 160 9.09 8.46 3.90
N ASP A 161 8.09 9.33 4.10
CA ASP A 161 7.90 10.08 5.34
C ASP A 161 7.64 9.15 6.55
N LEU A 162 6.82 8.11 6.37
CA LEU A 162 6.57 7.10 7.40
C LEU A 162 7.85 6.31 7.74
N ARG A 163 8.60 5.87 6.73
CA ARG A 163 9.88 5.16 6.92
C ARG A 163 10.90 6.02 7.64
N ALA A 164 10.96 7.33 7.35
CA ALA A 164 11.85 8.27 8.05
C ALA A 164 11.55 8.35 9.56
N MET A 165 10.31 8.08 9.98
CA MET A 165 9.92 7.96 11.39
C MET A 165 10.17 6.57 11.98
N GLY A 166 10.66 5.59 11.21
CA GLY A 166 10.90 4.22 11.66
C GLY A 166 9.68 3.29 11.57
N VAL A 167 8.68 3.64 10.76
CA VAL A 167 7.51 2.80 10.48
C VAL A 167 7.85 1.78 9.38
N SER A 168 7.46 0.52 9.59
CA SER A 168 7.51 -0.53 8.57
C SER A 168 6.34 -0.42 7.60
N ILE A 169 6.54 -0.83 6.35
CA ILE A 169 5.47 -0.84 5.35
C ILE A 169 5.08 -2.28 5.02
N ALA A 170 3.78 -2.56 5.02
CA ALA A 170 3.19 -3.79 4.55
C ALA A 170 2.40 -3.55 3.26
N LEU A 171 2.42 -4.53 2.36
CA LEU A 171 1.53 -4.58 1.21
C LEU A 171 0.45 -5.63 1.48
N ASP A 172 -0.81 -5.19 1.43
CA ASP A 172 -1.97 -6.05 1.72
C ASP A 172 -2.52 -6.76 0.49
N ASP A 173 -3.27 -7.84 0.70
CA ASP A 173 -4.02 -8.57 -0.34
C ASP A 173 -3.18 -9.03 -1.55
N VAL A 174 -1.92 -9.41 -1.34
CA VAL A 174 -1.02 -9.81 -2.43
C VAL A 174 -1.41 -11.18 -3.00
N GLY A 175 -1.49 -11.25 -4.33
CA GLY A 175 -1.59 -12.49 -5.11
C GLY A 175 -2.92 -12.75 -5.81
N THR A 176 -3.93 -11.89 -5.64
CA THR A 176 -5.19 -11.96 -6.40
C THR A 176 -5.25 -11.00 -7.58
N ASP A 177 -4.50 -9.89 -7.51
CA ASP A 177 -4.40 -8.90 -8.59
C ASP A 177 -2.93 -8.77 -9.09
N PRO A 178 -2.68 -8.91 -10.41
CA PRO A 178 -1.37 -8.69 -11.00
C PRO A 178 -0.75 -7.32 -10.70
N VAL A 179 -1.56 -6.28 -10.52
CA VAL A 179 -1.11 -4.92 -10.21
C VAL A 179 -0.46 -4.86 -8.83
N THR A 180 -1.04 -5.51 -7.83
CA THR A 180 -0.46 -5.57 -6.48
C THR A 180 0.91 -6.26 -6.50
N LEU A 181 1.05 -7.34 -7.29
CA LEU A 181 2.33 -8.02 -7.50
C LEU A 181 3.36 -7.12 -8.19
N ALA A 182 2.97 -6.41 -9.24
CA ALA A 182 3.84 -5.48 -9.95
C ALA A 182 4.35 -4.38 -9.01
N MET A 183 3.43 -3.75 -8.28
CA MET A 183 3.69 -2.63 -7.37
C MET A 183 4.53 -3.00 -6.16
N THR A 184 4.60 -4.30 -5.79
CA THR A 184 5.44 -4.77 -4.70
C THR A 184 6.91 -4.34 -4.90
N SER A 185 7.38 -4.29 -6.15
CA SER A 185 8.75 -3.83 -6.46
C SER A 185 8.95 -2.35 -6.16
N LEU A 186 7.97 -1.48 -6.43
CA LEU A 186 8.08 -0.03 -6.18
C LEU A 186 7.89 0.34 -4.71
N VAL A 187 6.94 -0.33 -4.04
CA VAL A 187 6.66 -0.12 -2.61
C VAL A 187 7.80 -0.66 -1.74
N ASP A 188 8.41 -1.77 -2.19
CA ASP A 188 9.51 -2.48 -1.51
C ASP A 188 9.19 -2.77 -0.03
N PRO A 189 8.08 -3.47 0.26
CA PRO A 189 7.53 -3.58 1.62
C PRO A 189 8.44 -4.40 2.55
N ASP A 190 8.36 -4.12 3.84
CA ASP A 190 8.99 -4.92 4.91
C ASP A 190 8.14 -6.18 5.26
N LEU A 191 6.84 -6.15 4.94
CA LEU A 191 5.89 -7.26 5.13
C LEU A 191 5.00 -7.43 3.89
N ILE A 192 4.84 -8.67 3.43
CA ILE A 192 3.90 -9.03 2.36
C ILE A 192 2.79 -9.87 2.98
N LYS A 193 1.53 -9.42 2.86
CA LYS A 193 0.35 -10.15 3.33
C LYS A 193 -0.29 -10.87 2.15
N LEU A 194 -0.24 -12.20 2.17
CA LEU A 194 -0.84 -13.05 1.15
C LEU A 194 -2.34 -13.13 1.37
N HIS A 195 -3.11 -12.82 0.32
CA HIS A 195 -4.56 -12.89 0.37
C HIS A 195 -5.03 -14.33 0.61
N MET A 196 -6.11 -14.50 1.38
CA MET A 196 -6.64 -15.83 1.77
C MET A 196 -6.99 -16.72 0.58
N ALA A 197 -7.34 -16.13 -0.57
CA ALA A 197 -7.67 -16.85 -1.80
C ALA A 197 -6.52 -17.77 -2.26
N LEU A 198 -5.26 -17.39 -2.01
CA LEU A 198 -4.10 -18.21 -2.34
C LEU A 198 -4.02 -19.51 -1.52
N VAL A 199 -4.63 -19.53 -0.33
CA VAL A 199 -4.64 -20.71 0.55
C VAL A 199 -5.98 -21.44 0.61
N GLN A 200 -7.03 -20.87 0.01
CA GLN A 200 -8.35 -21.49 -0.08
C GLN A 200 -8.58 -22.25 -1.40
N GLN A 201 -7.86 -21.90 -2.46
CA GLN A 201 -8.00 -22.55 -3.76
C GLN A 201 -6.99 -23.69 -3.93
N ALA A 202 -7.36 -24.68 -4.74
CA ALA A 202 -6.39 -25.69 -5.18
C ALA A 202 -5.26 -25.02 -5.97
N PRO A 203 -3.99 -25.35 -5.73
CA PRO A 203 -2.87 -24.71 -6.41
C PRO A 203 -2.99 -24.84 -7.93
N GLY A 204 -2.93 -23.70 -8.64
CA GLY A 204 -2.97 -23.61 -10.11
C GLY A 204 -1.90 -22.65 -10.65
N PRO A 205 -1.82 -22.45 -11.98
CA PRO A 205 -0.77 -21.62 -12.60
C PRO A 205 -0.68 -20.19 -12.06
N ALA A 206 -1.83 -19.53 -11.83
CA ALA A 206 -1.86 -18.17 -11.30
C ALA A 206 -1.33 -18.08 -9.85
N VAL A 207 -1.68 -19.08 -9.02
CA VAL A 207 -1.12 -19.19 -7.66
C VAL A 207 0.40 -19.39 -7.74
N ALA A 208 0.88 -20.26 -8.63
CA ALA A 208 2.32 -20.48 -8.82
C ALA A 208 3.05 -19.21 -9.27
N GLU A 209 2.48 -18.43 -10.19
CA GLU A 209 3.05 -17.15 -10.64
C GLU A 209 3.14 -16.13 -9.50
N ALA A 210 2.04 -15.94 -8.75
CA ALA A 210 2.04 -15.06 -7.59
C ALA A 210 3.09 -15.47 -6.56
N LEU A 211 3.26 -16.78 -6.32
CA LEU A 211 4.25 -17.33 -5.41
C LEU A 211 5.68 -17.09 -5.88
N HIS A 212 5.98 -17.30 -7.16
CA HIS A 212 7.29 -17.00 -7.72
C HIS A 212 7.62 -15.51 -7.58
N ALA A 213 6.66 -14.63 -7.84
CA ALA A 213 6.84 -13.19 -7.71
C ALA A 213 7.08 -12.77 -6.25
N VAL A 214 6.24 -13.24 -5.32
CA VAL A 214 6.38 -12.93 -3.88
C VAL A 214 7.68 -13.49 -3.32
N SER A 215 8.06 -14.72 -3.70
CA SER A 215 9.30 -15.35 -3.23
C SER A 215 10.52 -14.60 -3.73
N ALA A 216 10.57 -14.26 -5.03
CA ALA A 216 11.66 -13.47 -5.60
C ALA A 216 11.78 -12.09 -4.92
N GLN A 217 10.64 -11.46 -4.62
CA GLN A 217 10.63 -10.20 -3.89
C GLN A 217 11.12 -10.34 -2.46
N ALA A 218 10.66 -11.35 -1.72
CA ALA A 218 11.07 -11.58 -0.34
C ALA A 218 12.56 -11.92 -0.22
N GLU A 219 13.10 -12.72 -1.15
CA GLU A 219 14.54 -12.99 -1.23
C GLU A 219 15.36 -11.72 -1.48
N GLN A 220 14.86 -10.83 -2.33
CA GLN A 220 15.56 -9.59 -2.66
C GLN A 220 15.50 -8.56 -1.53
N SER A 221 14.29 -8.27 -1.01
CA SER A 221 14.08 -7.16 -0.07
C SER A 221 14.31 -7.56 1.39
N GLY A 222 14.24 -8.86 1.67
CA GLY A 222 14.19 -9.41 3.03
C GLY A 222 12.80 -9.30 3.68
N ALA A 223 11.74 -9.07 2.89
CA ALA A 223 10.37 -8.94 3.39
C ALA A 223 9.91 -10.19 4.15
N THR A 224 9.25 -9.98 5.28
CA THR A 224 8.55 -11.05 5.99
C THR A 224 7.25 -11.37 5.22
N ILE A 225 6.92 -12.65 5.07
CA ILE A 225 5.64 -13.08 4.47
C ILE A 225 4.66 -13.48 5.59
N LEU A 226 3.45 -12.93 5.52
CA LEU A 226 2.30 -13.23 6.37
C LEU A 226 1.19 -13.82 5.51
N VAL A 227 0.54 -14.89 5.98
CA VAL A 227 -0.67 -15.43 5.34
C VAL A 227 -1.94 -15.02 6.09
N GLU A 228 -2.93 -14.53 5.37
CA GLU A 228 -4.20 -14.07 5.93
C GLU A 228 -5.35 -15.07 5.81
N GLY A 229 -6.40 -14.84 6.61
CA GLY A 229 -7.64 -15.60 6.55
C GLY A 229 -7.48 -17.08 6.88
N VAL A 230 -6.50 -17.44 7.72
CA VAL A 230 -6.26 -18.83 8.13
C VAL A 230 -7.33 -19.29 9.12
N GLU A 231 -8.15 -20.24 8.71
CA GLU A 231 -9.23 -20.84 9.49
C GLU A 231 -8.97 -22.31 9.83
N THR A 232 -8.16 -23.02 9.04
CA THR A 232 -7.87 -24.45 9.25
C THR A 232 -6.36 -24.74 9.33
N ALA A 233 -5.99 -25.89 9.89
CA ALA A 233 -4.59 -26.32 9.98
C ALA A 233 -3.99 -26.61 8.60
N GLU A 234 -4.80 -27.07 7.65
CA GLU A 234 -4.40 -27.30 6.26
C GLU A 234 -4.02 -25.99 5.56
N GLN A 235 -4.78 -24.92 5.79
CA GLN A 235 -4.45 -23.58 5.27
C GLN A 235 -3.15 -23.05 5.89
N ALA A 236 -2.92 -23.28 7.18
CA ALA A 236 -1.66 -22.94 7.85
C ALA A 236 -0.46 -23.69 7.24
N GLN A 237 -0.64 -24.99 6.98
CA GLN A 237 0.38 -25.83 6.34
C GLN A 237 0.68 -25.36 4.91
N LEU A 238 -0.35 -24.98 4.15
CA LEU A 238 -0.17 -24.40 2.83
C LEU A 238 0.62 -23.09 2.92
N GLY A 239 0.24 -22.19 3.85
CA GLY A 239 0.96 -20.94 4.11
C GLY A 239 2.46 -21.13 4.37
N LEU A 240 2.85 -22.15 5.16
CA LEU A 240 4.25 -22.53 5.33
C LEU A 240 4.93 -22.91 4.00
N GLY A 241 4.22 -23.68 3.17
CA GLY A 241 4.67 -24.03 1.81
C GLY A 241 4.81 -22.82 0.88
N LEU A 242 4.08 -21.74 1.14
CA LEU A 242 4.20 -20.46 0.42
C LEU A 242 5.33 -19.56 0.95
N GLY A 243 6.10 -20.02 1.95
CA GLY A 243 7.17 -19.24 2.57
C GLY A 243 6.69 -18.28 3.66
N ALA A 244 5.41 -18.33 4.06
CA ALA A 244 4.91 -17.52 5.15
C ALA A 244 5.56 -17.92 6.48
N THR A 245 6.01 -16.93 7.25
CA THR A 245 6.54 -17.14 8.61
C THR A 245 5.55 -16.64 9.66
N LEU A 246 4.64 -15.76 9.26
CA LEU A 246 3.56 -15.23 10.09
C LEU A 246 2.20 -15.65 9.55
N ALA A 247 1.19 -15.65 10.41
CA ALA A 247 -0.19 -15.86 10.00
C ALA A 247 -1.19 -15.05 10.82
N GLN A 248 -2.33 -14.81 10.21
CA GLN A 248 -3.51 -14.22 10.84
C GLN A 248 -4.77 -14.92 10.35
N GLY A 249 -5.72 -15.14 11.27
CA GLY A 249 -7.00 -15.74 10.93
C GLY A 249 -7.75 -16.27 12.14
N TRP A 250 -8.98 -16.75 11.91
CA TRP A 250 -9.87 -17.20 12.98
C TRP A 250 -9.37 -18.45 13.70
N LEU A 251 -8.47 -19.22 13.08
CA LEU A 251 -7.77 -20.33 13.74
C LEU A 251 -6.99 -19.86 14.98
N TYR A 252 -6.40 -18.65 14.92
CA TYR A 252 -5.54 -18.09 15.96
C TYR A 252 -6.25 -17.08 16.86
N GLY A 253 -7.29 -16.43 16.34
CA GLY A 253 -8.13 -15.54 17.13
C GLY A 253 -8.89 -14.53 16.29
N LYS A 254 -10.07 -14.16 16.78
CA LYS A 254 -10.88 -13.07 16.24
C LYS A 254 -10.49 -11.73 16.87
N ARG A 255 -10.90 -10.62 16.23
CA ARG A 255 -10.81 -9.26 16.79
C ARG A 255 -11.42 -9.20 18.20
N ARG A 256 -10.71 -8.58 19.14
CA ARG A 256 -11.19 -8.29 20.51
C ARG A 256 -11.02 -6.80 20.82
N GLU A 257 -11.90 -6.23 21.63
CA GLU A 257 -11.80 -4.79 21.97
C GLU A 257 -10.63 -4.48 22.91
N ARG A 258 -10.33 -5.39 23.83
CA ARG A 258 -9.21 -5.24 24.75
C ARG A 258 -8.00 -5.99 24.23
N LEU A 259 -6.90 -5.25 24.09
CA LEU A 259 -5.58 -5.79 23.88
C LEU A 259 -5.01 -6.24 25.23
N THR A 260 -4.70 -7.53 25.35
CA THR A 260 -3.98 -8.08 26.50
C THR A 260 -2.65 -8.63 25.97
N PRO A 261 -1.58 -7.82 25.93
CA PRO A 261 -0.31 -8.27 25.38
C PRO A 261 0.27 -9.40 26.26
N GLY A 262 0.74 -10.47 25.62
CA GLY A 262 1.58 -11.47 26.27
C GLY A 262 3.02 -10.98 26.44
N LEU A 263 3.93 -11.92 26.71
CA LEU A 263 5.36 -11.61 26.64
C LEU A 263 5.74 -11.22 25.20
N PRO A 264 6.60 -10.20 25.03
CA PRO A 264 7.05 -9.80 23.71
C PRO A 264 7.87 -10.94 23.06
N PRO A 265 7.88 -11.03 21.71
CA PRO A 265 8.66 -12.04 21.00
C PRO A 265 10.16 -11.93 21.29
N ALA A 266 10.89 -13.04 21.16
CA ALA A 266 12.35 -13.04 21.32
C ALA A 266 13.08 -12.30 20.19
N HIS A 267 12.50 -12.30 18.99
CA HIS A 267 13.05 -11.66 17.79
C HIS A 267 11.98 -10.83 17.09
N PRO A 268 12.38 -9.76 16.36
CA PRO A 268 11.44 -8.97 15.58
C PRO A 268 10.80 -9.82 14.47
N PRO A 269 9.45 -9.89 14.41
CA PRO A 269 8.75 -10.65 13.39
C PRO A 269 8.81 -9.96 12.01
N VAL A 270 8.95 -8.64 11.99
CA VAL A 270 9.14 -7.84 10.78
C VAL A 270 10.51 -7.17 10.85
N ARG A 271 11.30 -7.32 9.79
CA ARG A 271 12.62 -6.70 9.69
C ARG A 271 12.49 -5.32 9.09
N LEU A 272 12.84 -4.30 9.86
CA LEU A 272 12.93 -2.94 9.34
C LEU A 272 14.14 -2.84 8.41
N THR A 273 13.87 -2.53 7.16
CA THR A 273 14.92 -2.17 6.21
C THR A 273 14.97 -0.67 5.97
N ARG A 274 16.15 -0.07 6.19
CA ARG A 274 16.35 1.35 5.88
C ARG A 274 16.41 1.51 4.36
N ARG A 275 15.46 2.26 3.81
CA ARG A 275 15.45 2.67 2.40
C ARG A 275 15.75 4.16 2.32
N ARG A 276 16.38 4.58 1.22
CA ARG A 276 16.55 6.01 0.92
C ARG A 276 15.22 6.56 0.39
N ASP A 277 14.98 7.85 0.61
CA ASP A 277 13.83 8.51 0.00
C ASP A 277 14.05 8.52 -1.53
N PRO A 278 13.10 8.02 -2.34
CA PRO A 278 13.21 8.04 -3.80
C PRO A 278 13.30 9.46 -4.37
N ARG A 279 12.92 10.49 -3.60
CA ARG A 279 12.95 11.90 -4.02
C ARG A 279 14.34 12.54 -3.87
N ASP A 280 15.24 11.96 -3.09
CA ASP A 280 16.52 12.59 -2.71
C ASP A 280 17.55 12.68 -3.84
N ARG A 281 17.41 11.89 -4.90
CA ARG A 281 18.41 11.79 -5.98
C ARG A 281 17.78 11.84 -7.36
N ALA A 282 18.54 12.36 -8.30
CA ALA A 282 18.20 12.30 -9.71
C ALA A 282 18.28 10.85 -10.22
N PRO A 283 17.40 10.43 -11.15
CA PRO A 283 17.46 9.09 -11.75
C PRO A 283 18.83 8.78 -12.37
N PHE A 284 19.49 9.76 -13.03
CA PHE A 284 20.81 9.56 -13.61
C PHE A 284 21.87 9.27 -12.55
N ASP A 285 21.87 10.01 -11.43
CA ASP A 285 22.82 9.79 -10.33
C ASP A 285 22.68 8.39 -9.73
N ILE A 286 21.44 7.92 -9.58
CA ILE A 286 21.16 6.56 -9.07
C ILE A 286 21.74 5.52 -10.03
N ALA A 287 21.48 5.68 -11.34
CA ALA A 287 21.96 4.76 -12.36
C ALA A 287 23.50 4.76 -12.47
N ALA A 288 24.12 5.93 -12.41
CA ALA A 288 25.56 6.13 -12.57
C ALA A 288 26.38 5.81 -11.33
N ASP A 289 25.76 5.63 -10.15
CA ASP A 289 26.46 5.36 -8.89
C ASP A 289 27.43 4.16 -9.01
N GLY A 290 28.73 4.42 -8.88
CA GLY A 290 29.80 3.41 -9.02
C GLY A 290 30.04 2.92 -10.45
N ARG A 291 29.55 3.61 -11.48
CA ARG A 291 29.69 3.25 -12.90
C ARG A 291 30.23 4.42 -13.73
N THR A 292 30.80 4.09 -14.88
CA THR A 292 31.23 5.09 -15.86
C THR A 292 30.15 5.24 -16.93
N PRO A 293 29.51 6.42 -17.08
CA PRO A 293 28.58 6.68 -18.18
C PRO A 293 29.24 6.51 -19.54
N ARG A 294 28.44 6.13 -20.54
CA ARG A 294 28.90 5.91 -21.92
C ARG A 294 28.32 6.98 -22.84
N PRO A 295 29.04 7.43 -23.87
CA PRO A 295 28.48 8.32 -24.87
C PRO A 295 27.50 7.57 -25.79
N ALA A 296 26.42 8.23 -26.19
CA ALA A 296 25.55 7.81 -27.29
C ALA A 296 25.04 9.03 -28.06
N ASP A 297 24.77 8.83 -29.35
CA ASP A 297 23.96 9.77 -30.13
C ASP A 297 22.46 9.49 -29.92
N HIS A 298 21.62 10.38 -30.44
CA HIS A 298 20.16 10.25 -30.35
C HIS A 298 19.63 8.97 -31.02
N ALA A 299 20.25 8.50 -32.10
CA ALA A 299 19.79 7.33 -32.85
C ALA A 299 19.96 6.04 -32.05
N LEU A 300 21.12 5.86 -31.43
CA LEU A 300 21.42 4.74 -30.55
C LEU A 300 20.54 4.78 -29.29
N LEU A 301 20.40 5.96 -28.66
CA LEU A 301 19.54 6.13 -27.48
C LEU A 301 18.09 5.72 -27.80
N ALA A 302 17.53 6.23 -28.90
CA ALA A 302 16.18 5.91 -29.33
C ALA A 302 15.99 4.42 -29.65
N ALA A 303 16.99 3.76 -30.23
CA ALA A 303 16.94 2.31 -30.48
C ALA A 303 16.91 1.49 -29.19
N MET A 304 17.71 1.87 -28.18
CA MET A 304 17.69 1.22 -26.86
C MET A 304 16.36 1.44 -26.12
N ILE A 305 15.81 2.66 -26.16
CA ILE A 305 14.49 2.97 -25.57
C ILE A 305 13.40 2.09 -26.20
N ARG A 306 13.32 2.06 -27.54
CA ARG A 306 12.33 1.23 -28.25
C ARG A 306 12.45 -0.25 -27.90
N HIS A 307 13.68 -0.76 -27.80
CA HIS A 307 13.88 -2.14 -27.38
C HIS A 307 13.30 -2.40 -25.98
N LEU A 308 13.49 -1.50 -25.02
CA LEU A 308 12.92 -1.63 -23.68
C LEU A 308 11.39 -1.51 -23.67
N GLU A 309 10.81 -0.62 -24.48
CA GLU A 309 9.36 -0.51 -24.68
C GLU A 309 8.77 -1.82 -25.25
N GLU A 310 9.39 -2.40 -26.28
CA GLU A 310 9.00 -3.70 -26.85
C GLU A 310 9.12 -4.84 -25.83
N ARG A 311 10.20 -4.86 -25.05
CA ARG A 311 10.37 -5.83 -23.96
C ARG A 311 9.28 -5.67 -22.92
N ALA A 312 8.92 -4.45 -22.55
CA ALA A 312 7.88 -4.19 -21.56
C ALA A 312 6.52 -4.78 -21.99
N LEU A 313 6.12 -4.62 -23.26
CA LEU A 313 4.88 -5.21 -23.79
C LEU A 313 4.79 -6.73 -23.58
N THR A 314 5.93 -7.43 -23.61
CA THR A 314 5.96 -8.90 -23.38
C THR A 314 5.77 -9.31 -21.92
N LEU A 315 5.88 -8.37 -20.97
CA LEU A 315 5.71 -8.63 -19.53
C LEU A 315 4.23 -8.68 -19.13
N GLY A 316 3.34 -8.07 -19.92
CA GLY A 316 1.91 -8.05 -19.64
C GLY A 316 1.57 -7.41 -18.27
N PRO A 317 0.54 -7.91 -17.57
CA PRO A 317 -0.05 -7.22 -16.42
C PRO A 317 0.79 -7.27 -15.15
N THR A 318 1.97 -7.90 -15.16
CA THR A 318 2.91 -7.87 -14.02
C THR A 318 4.07 -6.88 -14.25
N GLY A 319 4.13 -6.28 -15.45
CA GLY A 319 5.13 -5.30 -15.82
C GLY A 319 4.73 -3.87 -15.49
N MET A 320 5.73 -3.06 -15.24
CA MET A 320 5.63 -1.61 -15.07
C MET A 320 6.66 -0.91 -15.95
N LEU A 321 6.28 0.24 -16.48
CA LEU A 321 7.16 1.12 -17.23
C LEU A 321 6.96 2.56 -16.78
N ILE A 322 8.05 3.22 -16.38
CA ILE A 322 8.06 4.65 -16.10
C ILE A 322 9.13 5.30 -16.96
N ALA A 323 8.76 6.36 -17.68
CA ALA A 323 9.67 7.10 -18.55
C ALA A 323 9.71 8.59 -18.21
N ALA A 324 10.89 9.20 -18.34
CA ALA A 324 11.09 10.65 -18.37
C ALA A 324 11.47 11.08 -19.79
N LEU A 325 10.77 12.07 -20.34
CA LEU A 325 11.01 12.64 -21.66
C LEU A 325 11.28 14.15 -21.52
N GLY A 326 12.07 14.73 -22.43
CA GLY A 326 12.41 16.16 -22.42
C GLY A 326 11.23 17.09 -22.73
N GLY A 327 10.05 16.55 -23.02
CA GLY A 327 8.79 17.28 -23.02
C GLY A 327 7.76 16.74 -24.01
N VAL A 328 6.60 17.40 -24.05
CA VAL A 328 5.43 16.95 -24.84
C VAL A 328 5.71 16.81 -26.35
N ARG A 329 6.69 17.56 -26.87
CA ARG A 329 7.08 17.50 -28.29
C ARG A 329 7.69 16.16 -28.71
N GLU A 330 8.29 15.43 -27.77
CA GLU A 330 8.83 14.08 -28.03
C GLU A 330 7.73 13.04 -28.15
N LEU A 331 6.52 13.33 -27.67
CA LEU A 331 5.38 12.42 -27.73
C LEU A 331 4.65 12.54 -29.09
N THR A 332 5.33 12.08 -30.14
CA THR A 332 4.83 12.00 -31.53
C THR A 332 3.59 11.09 -31.63
N ALA A 333 2.86 11.15 -32.75
CA ALA A 333 1.69 10.30 -32.96
C ALA A 333 2.01 8.80 -32.84
N GLU A 334 3.16 8.37 -33.37
CA GLU A 334 3.65 7.00 -33.28
C GLU A 334 3.94 6.60 -31.82
N ARG A 335 4.68 7.43 -31.07
CA ARG A 335 4.94 7.16 -29.65
C ARG A 335 3.66 7.16 -28.82
N ARG A 336 2.69 8.04 -29.10
CA ARG A 336 1.38 8.01 -28.42
C ARG A 336 0.68 6.68 -28.60
N ALA A 337 0.70 6.12 -29.82
CA ALA A 337 0.11 4.80 -30.07
C ALA A 337 0.84 3.70 -29.28
N ALA A 338 2.17 3.68 -29.32
CA ALA A 338 2.97 2.71 -28.57
C ALA A 338 2.73 2.78 -27.05
N TYR A 339 2.68 3.99 -26.48
CA TYR A 339 2.39 4.18 -25.06
C TYR A 339 0.93 3.85 -24.70
N ALA A 340 -0.03 4.05 -25.60
CA ALA A 340 -1.40 3.61 -25.38
C ALA A 340 -1.49 2.08 -25.31
N ASP A 341 -0.71 1.37 -26.13
CA ASP A 341 -0.62 -0.09 -26.08
C ASP A 341 0.02 -0.57 -24.77
N LEU A 342 1.12 0.07 -24.35
CA LEU A 342 1.76 -0.16 -23.06
C LEU A 342 0.79 0.08 -21.88
N GLY A 343 0.05 1.19 -21.89
CA GLY A 343 -0.93 1.54 -20.86
C GLY A 343 -2.10 0.54 -20.75
N ARG A 344 -2.38 -0.22 -21.81
CA ARG A 344 -3.38 -1.31 -21.76
C ARG A 344 -2.78 -2.65 -21.35
N ALA A 345 -1.51 -2.89 -21.64
CA ALA A 345 -0.85 -4.17 -21.42
C ALA A 345 -0.26 -4.31 -20.00
N LEU A 346 0.28 -3.20 -19.46
CA LEU A 346 1.03 -3.18 -18.21
C LEU A 346 0.12 -2.91 -17.00
N ALA A 347 0.55 -3.37 -15.82
CA ALA A 347 -0.07 -2.96 -14.55
C ALA A 347 0.06 -1.45 -14.31
N PHE A 348 1.19 -0.88 -14.73
CA PHE A 348 1.46 0.54 -14.54
C PHE A 348 2.31 1.10 -15.68
N CYS A 349 1.86 2.18 -16.29
CA CYS A 349 2.62 2.93 -17.28
C CYS A 349 2.58 4.42 -16.95
N ALA A 350 3.73 5.08 -16.91
CA ALA A 350 3.82 6.50 -16.63
C ALA A 350 4.85 7.24 -17.50
N ILE A 351 4.55 8.50 -17.81
CA ILE A 351 5.44 9.44 -18.51
C ILE A 351 5.52 10.74 -17.72
N ILE A 352 6.73 11.14 -17.35
CA ILE A 352 6.99 12.43 -16.71
C ILE A 352 7.84 13.32 -17.61
N GLY A 353 7.80 14.63 -17.36
CA GLY A 353 8.65 15.60 -18.04
C GLY A 353 7.99 16.97 -18.17
N PRO A 354 8.67 17.96 -18.77
CA PRO A 354 8.13 19.31 -18.90
C PRO A 354 6.82 19.36 -19.70
N GLY A 355 5.77 19.89 -19.07
CA GLY A 355 4.49 20.21 -19.71
C GLY A 355 3.50 19.05 -19.91
N PHE A 356 3.77 17.84 -19.40
CA PHE A 356 2.81 16.74 -19.47
C PHE A 356 1.59 16.94 -18.56
N SER A 357 0.42 16.50 -19.02
CA SER A 357 -0.81 16.41 -18.21
C SER A 357 -0.80 15.18 -17.29
N ALA A 358 -1.77 15.10 -16.37
CA ALA A 358 -1.96 13.94 -15.49
C ALA A 358 -2.24 12.62 -16.24
N GLU A 359 -2.78 12.71 -17.45
CA GLU A 359 -2.97 11.59 -18.37
C GLU A 359 -2.62 12.08 -19.78
N PRO A 360 -1.35 11.95 -20.23
CA PRO A 360 -0.91 12.43 -21.54
C PRO A 360 -1.30 11.50 -22.70
N VAL A 361 -1.59 10.23 -22.38
CA VAL A 361 -2.07 9.18 -23.28
C VAL A 361 -3.08 8.34 -22.49
N PRO A 362 -4.20 7.88 -23.10
CA PRO A 362 -5.17 7.05 -22.40
C PRO A 362 -4.54 5.82 -21.74
N GLY A 363 -4.79 5.64 -20.43
CA GLY A 363 -4.22 4.53 -19.65
C GLY A 363 -2.77 4.73 -19.21
N VAL A 364 -2.16 5.89 -19.50
CA VAL A 364 -0.79 6.23 -19.08
C VAL A 364 -0.86 7.41 -18.13
N ARG A 365 -0.30 7.24 -16.93
CA ARG A 365 -0.20 8.34 -15.95
C ARG A 365 0.86 9.35 -16.40
N GLY A 366 0.69 10.60 -16.04
CA GLY A 366 1.73 11.59 -16.29
C GLY A 366 1.83 12.68 -15.25
N ALA A 367 2.93 13.42 -15.34
CA ALA A 367 3.19 14.56 -14.49
C ALA A 367 4.11 15.57 -15.16
N ALA A 368 3.79 16.84 -14.96
CA ALA A 368 4.68 17.93 -15.30
C ALA A 368 5.83 17.98 -14.29
N VAL A 369 7.06 17.88 -14.79
CA VAL A 369 8.27 18.06 -13.99
C VAL A 369 8.73 19.51 -14.12
N HIS A 370 8.99 20.18 -12.98
CA HIS A 370 9.46 21.56 -12.97
C HIS A 370 10.92 21.64 -13.46
N SER A 371 11.33 22.76 -14.06
CA SER A 371 12.70 22.94 -14.59
C SER A 371 13.81 22.84 -13.55
N ASP A 372 13.47 22.99 -12.27
CA ASP A 372 14.42 22.92 -11.16
C ASP A 372 14.59 21.50 -10.63
N ASP A 373 13.79 20.54 -11.10
CA ASP A 373 13.94 19.14 -10.77
C ASP A 373 15.04 18.51 -11.64
N PRO A 374 16.02 17.81 -11.05
CA PRO A 374 17.07 17.14 -11.81
C PRO A 374 16.56 16.20 -12.92
N ALA A 375 15.36 15.62 -12.76
CA ALA A 375 14.77 14.74 -13.76
C ALA A 375 14.21 15.47 -14.98
N ALA A 376 14.14 16.81 -14.98
CA ALA A 376 13.56 17.60 -16.08
C ALA A 376 14.39 17.51 -17.37
N ASP A 377 15.71 17.39 -17.24
CA ASP A 377 16.68 17.35 -18.34
C ASP A 377 17.23 15.93 -18.60
N GLU A 378 16.56 14.91 -18.07
CA GLU A 378 16.94 13.50 -18.23
C GLU A 378 16.00 12.76 -19.19
N HIS A 379 16.58 11.89 -20.02
CA HIS A 379 15.83 10.86 -20.73
C HIS A 379 15.96 9.56 -19.96
N ALA A 380 14.87 9.09 -19.38
CA ALA A 380 14.87 7.87 -18.58
C ALA A 380 13.78 6.91 -19.05
N ILE A 381 14.05 5.62 -18.96
CA ILE A 381 13.06 4.56 -19.04
C ILE A 381 13.46 3.48 -18.05
N ALA A 382 12.56 3.14 -17.14
CA ALA A 382 12.72 2.06 -16.19
C ALA A 382 11.58 1.05 -16.38
N VAL A 383 11.95 -0.21 -16.60
CA VAL A 383 11.03 -1.33 -16.77
C VAL A 383 11.26 -2.32 -15.65
N VAL A 384 10.19 -2.62 -14.91
CA VAL A 384 10.23 -3.49 -13.71
C VAL A 384 9.10 -4.51 -13.78
N ALA A 385 9.44 -5.78 -13.59
CA ALA A 385 8.52 -6.89 -13.38
C ALA A 385 9.18 -7.87 -12.39
N PRO A 386 8.45 -8.86 -11.83
CA PRO A 386 9.04 -9.80 -10.87
C PRO A 386 10.33 -10.49 -11.34
N HIS A 387 10.44 -10.81 -12.63
CA HIS A 387 11.58 -11.53 -13.21
C HIS A 387 12.33 -10.73 -14.29
N PHE A 388 12.06 -9.43 -14.41
CA PHE A 388 12.76 -8.56 -15.37
C PHE A 388 12.98 -7.18 -14.76
N ALA A 389 14.18 -6.64 -14.92
CA ALA A 389 14.51 -5.29 -14.52
C ALA A 389 15.53 -4.70 -15.50
N ALA A 390 15.20 -3.56 -16.08
CA ALA A 390 16.12 -2.79 -16.91
C ALA A 390 15.82 -1.31 -16.79
N ALA A 391 16.86 -0.49 -16.69
CA ALA A 391 16.75 0.96 -16.75
C ALA A 391 17.81 1.52 -17.69
N LEU A 392 17.37 2.46 -18.52
CA LEU A 392 18.22 3.29 -19.34
C LEU A 392 17.99 4.74 -18.90
N VAL A 393 19.04 5.41 -18.46
CA VAL A 393 18.99 6.82 -18.07
C VAL A 393 20.09 7.56 -18.80
N ALA A 394 19.75 8.70 -19.39
CA ALA A 394 20.65 9.51 -20.18
C ALA A 394 20.47 10.99 -19.88
N HIS A 395 21.57 11.73 -19.95
CA HIS A 395 21.61 13.17 -19.77
C HIS A 395 22.40 13.80 -20.92
N GLY A 396 21.96 14.96 -21.41
CA GLY A 396 22.61 15.67 -22.51
C GLY A 396 24.00 16.18 -22.10
N ARG A 397 24.99 16.10 -22.99
CA ARG A 397 26.31 16.66 -22.70
C ARG A 397 26.29 18.19 -22.80
N PRO A 398 26.84 18.92 -21.80
CA PRO A 398 26.96 20.37 -21.88
C PRO A 398 27.74 20.79 -23.13
N GLY A 399 27.14 21.66 -23.96
CA GLY A 399 27.80 22.23 -25.15
C GLY A 399 27.70 21.41 -26.43
N ASP A 400 27.14 20.19 -26.39
CA ASP A 400 26.85 19.37 -27.59
C ASP A 400 25.48 18.70 -27.47
N GLY A 401 24.45 19.37 -28.01
CA GLY A 401 23.07 18.89 -27.99
C GLY A 401 22.81 17.64 -28.84
N SER A 402 23.83 17.06 -29.48
CA SER A 402 23.71 15.81 -30.25
C SER A 402 24.21 14.57 -29.50
N LEU A 403 24.92 14.76 -28.37
CA LEU A 403 25.52 13.68 -27.60
C LEU A 403 24.96 13.59 -26.18
N PHE A 404 24.78 12.36 -25.73
CA PHE A 404 24.29 12.02 -24.40
C PHE A 404 25.31 11.17 -23.67
N ASP A 405 25.41 11.36 -22.36
CA ASP A 405 25.96 10.34 -21.48
C ASP A 405 24.83 9.48 -20.96
N TYR A 406 24.97 8.16 -21.09
CA TYR A 406 23.93 7.22 -20.68
C TYR A 406 24.47 6.10 -19.80
N VAL A 407 23.57 5.54 -19.00
CA VAL A 407 23.75 4.32 -18.24
C VAL A 407 22.61 3.37 -18.58
N LEU A 408 22.97 2.15 -18.97
CA LEU A 408 22.04 1.02 -19.10
C LEU A 408 22.38 0.02 -18.00
N THR A 409 21.41 -0.34 -17.19
CA THR A 409 21.59 -1.26 -16.07
C THR A 409 20.47 -2.30 -16.03
N HIS A 410 20.85 -3.53 -15.69
CA HIS A 410 19.94 -4.64 -15.38
C HIS A 410 20.03 -5.06 -13.92
N ASP A 411 20.79 -4.31 -13.12
CA ASP A 411 20.89 -4.50 -11.68
C ASP A 411 19.58 -4.11 -11.01
N ARG A 412 18.83 -5.10 -10.52
CA ARG A 412 17.43 -4.95 -10.10
C ARG A 412 17.26 -3.90 -9.00
N GLU A 413 18.12 -3.88 -8.00
CA GLU A 413 18.06 -2.90 -6.90
C GLU A 413 18.14 -1.47 -7.44
N ARG A 414 19.09 -1.21 -8.34
CA ARG A 414 19.27 0.09 -8.97
C ARG A 414 18.15 0.45 -9.95
N VAL A 415 17.66 -0.52 -10.73
CA VAL A 415 16.50 -0.29 -11.61
C VAL A 415 15.26 0.09 -10.80
N VAL A 416 14.99 -0.62 -9.70
CA VAL A 416 13.87 -0.31 -8.80
C VAL A 416 14.04 1.07 -8.17
N ALA A 417 15.26 1.44 -7.75
CA ALA A 417 15.53 2.77 -7.22
C ALA A 417 15.30 3.88 -8.26
N VAL A 418 15.73 3.69 -9.52
CA VAL A 418 15.43 4.61 -10.63
C VAL A 418 13.93 4.70 -10.87
N ALA A 419 13.24 3.56 -10.94
CA ALA A 419 11.79 3.50 -11.14
C ALA A 419 11.03 4.22 -10.01
N ALA A 420 11.42 4.00 -8.75
CA ALA A 420 10.84 4.67 -7.60
C ALA A 420 11.08 6.18 -7.63
N ALA A 421 12.28 6.63 -8.02
CA ALA A 421 12.59 8.05 -8.15
C ALA A 421 11.73 8.74 -9.23
N LEU A 422 11.51 8.07 -10.37
CA LEU A 422 10.62 8.56 -11.41
C LEU A 422 9.15 8.53 -10.96
N ALA A 423 8.70 7.42 -10.37
CA ALA A 423 7.32 7.24 -9.91
C ALA A 423 6.93 8.22 -8.80
N ALA A 424 7.87 8.60 -7.92
CA ALA A 424 7.68 9.61 -6.89
C ALA A 424 7.25 10.98 -7.45
N ARG A 425 7.49 11.24 -8.73
CA ARG A 425 7.11 12.48 -9.44
C ARG A 425 5.80 12.38 -10.21
N VAL A 426 5.18 11.20 -10.27
CA VAL A 426 3.91 10.97 -10.98
C VAL A 426 2.75 11.44 -10.10
N ALA A 427 1.82 12.21 -10.68
CA ALA A 427 0.68 12.81 -9.98
C ALA A 427 -0.37 11.79 -9.52
#